data_AF-A0A978SLR8-F1
#
_entry.id   AF-A0A978SLR8-F1
#
_cell.length_a   1.000
_cell.length_b   1.000
_cell.length_c   1.000
_cell.angle_alpha   90.00
_cell.angle_beta   90.00
_cell.angle_gamma   90.00
#
_symmetry.space_group_name_H-M   'P 1'
#
loop_
_entity.id
_entity.type
_entity.pdbx_description
1 polymer ?
#
loop_
_entity_poly.entity_id
_entity_poly.type
_entity_poly.pdbx_seq_one_letter_code
_entity_poly.pdbx_strand_id
1 'polypeptide(L)'
;MRNWRRQLQLQLVDRYGIEVMVCHYPSNASKWNPIEHRLFSFISLNWAGKPLRSLKRMAALIRGTTTETGLTVKAAQLKGRYPTQVKLSDEEMAMINLTHRKICPQWNYTLHPRTQILEKA
;
A
#
# COMPACT_ATOMS: atom_id res chain seq x y z
N MET A 1 1.08 -13.82 -0.19
CA MET A 1 0.37 -12.54 0.08
C MET A 1 -0.60 -12.65 1.26
N ARG A 2 -0.18 -13.18 2.43
CA ARG A 2 -1.06 -13.39 3.60
C ARG A 2 -0.86 -12.31 4.67
N ASN A 3 0.41 -12.08 5.04
CA ASN A 3 0.78 -11.14 6.10
C ASN A 3 0.28 -9.70 5.89
N TRP A 4 0.15 -9.21 4.65
CA TRP A 4 -0.27 -7.83 4.41
C TRP A 4 -1.70 -7.55 4.91
N ARG A 5 -2.63 -8.50 4.84
CA ARG A 5 -4.00 -8.33 5.36
C ARG A 5 -3.97 -8.17 6.88
N ARG A 6 -3.16 -8.98 7.57
CA ARG A 6 -2.92 -8.84 9.01
C ARG A 6 -2.26 -7.51 9.36
N GLN A 7 -1.28 -7.07 8.60
CA GLN A 7 -0.65 -5.76 8.83
C GLN A 7 -1.64 -4.62 8.63
N LEU A 8 -2.51 -4.71 7.61
CA LEU A 8 -3.56 -3.72 7.38
C LEU A 8 -4.58 -3.70 8.53
N GLN A 9 -4.99 -4.89 9.00
CA GLN A 9 -5.82 -5.04 10.19
C GLN A 9 -5.17 -4.36 11.41
N LEU A 10 -3.94 -4.71 11.75
CA LEU A 10 -3.27 -4.24 12.97
C LEU A 10 -2.86 -2.77 12.93
N GLN A 11 -2.25 -2.33 11.83
CA GLN A 11 -1.58 -1.03 11.76
C GLN A 11 -2.53 0.11 11.36
N LEU A 12 -3.68 -0.21 10.77
CA LEU A 12 -4.63 0.77 10.27
C LEU A 12 -6.03 0.55 10.85
N VAL A 13 -6.64 -0.60 10.60
CA VAL A 13 -8.06 -0.85 10.94
C VAL A 13 -8.27 -0.85 12.45
N ASP A 14 -7.51 -1.67 13.19
CA ASP A 14 -7.59 -1.76 14.65
C ASP A 14 -7.02 -0.50 15.31
N ARG A 15 -5.87 -0.02 14.84
CA ARG A 15 -5.20 1.15 15.43
C ARG A 15 -6.07 2.40 15.43
N TYR A 16 -6.79 2.65 14.35
CA TYR A 16 -7.61 3.86 14.21
C TYR A 16 -9.11 3.60 14.40
N GLY A 17 -9.53 2.35 14.62
CA GLY A 17 -10.93 1.98 14.78
C GLY A 17 -11.77 2.29 13.53
N ILE A 18 -11.19 2.19 12.34
CA ILE A 18 -11.86 2.51 11.06
C ILE A 18 -12.06 1.27 10.22
N GLU A 19 -13.16 1.21 9.48
CA GLU A 19 -13.35 0.21 8.45
C GLU A 19 -12.52 0.55 7.21
N VAL A 20 -11.92 -0.47 6.60
CA VAL A 20 -11.12 -0.32 5.38
C VAL A 20 -11.64 -1.25 4.31
N MET A 21 -12.21 -0.67 3.25
CA MET A 21 -12.59 -1.41 2.06
C MET A 21 -11.39 -1.57 1.13
N VAL A 22 -11.07 -2.82 0.82
CA VAL A 22 -10.03 -3.17 -0.13
C VAL A 22 -10.68 -3.60 -1.44
N CYS A 23 -10.41 -2.83 -2.50
CA CYS A 23 -10.82 -3.16 -3.86
C CYS A 23 -9.57 -3.46 -4.70
N HIS A 24 -9.52 -4.66 -5.28
CA HIS A 24 -8.38 -5.08 -6.09
C HIS A 24 -8.65 -4.84 -7.58
N TYR A 25 -7.62 -4.37 -8.28
CA TYR A 25 -7.56 -4.48 -9.72
C TYR A 25 -7.36 -5.95 -10.12
N PRO A 26 -8.03 -6.45 -11.17
CA PRO A 26 -7.76 -7.78 -11.68
C PRO A 26 -6.34 -7.86 -12.27
N SER A 27 -5.84 -9.08 -12.44
CA SER A 27 -4.55 -9.33 -13.10
C SER A 27 -4.50 -8.63 -14.47
N ASN A 28 -3.33 -8.08 -14.83
CA ASN A 28 -3.09 -7.36 -16.08
C ASN A 28 -3.92 -6.06 -16.27
N ALA A 29 -4.50 -5.50 -15.20
CA ALA A 29 -5.22 -4.24 -15.27
C ALA A 29 -4.38 -3.00 -14.93
N SER A 30 -3.04 -3.10 -14.90
CA SER A 30 -2.15 -1.94 -14.65
C SER A 30 -2.37 -0.82 -15.67
N LYS A 31 -2.72 -1.16 -16.93
CA LYS A 31 -3.11 -0.20 -17.97
C LYS A 31 -4.26 0.73 -17.52
N TRP A 32 -5.10 0.30 -16.60
CA TRP A 32 -6.25 1.07 -16.13
C TRP A 32 -6.02 1.74 -14.77
N ASN A 33 -4.86 1.52 -14.13
CA ASN A 33 -4.54 2.17 -12.87
C ASN A 33 -4.08 3.62 -13.13
N PRO A 34 -4.83 4.65 -12.69
CA PRO A 34 -4.48 6.03 -12.96
C PRO A 34 -3.13 6.45 -12.36
N ILE A 35 -2.68 5.81 -11.28
CA ILE A 35 -1.40 6.14 -10.63
C ILE A 35 -0.22 5.84 -11.56
N GLU A 36 -0.29 4.76 -12.35
CA GLU A 36 0.75 4.42 -13.32
C GLU A 36 0.93 5.54 -14.35
N HIS A 37 -0.20 6.07 -14.86
CA HIS A 37 -0.21 7.08 -15.91
C HIS A 37 -0.05 8.52 -15.43
N ARG A 38 -0.52 8.83 -14.22
CA ARG A 38 -0.55 10.21 -13.68
C ARG A 38 0.60 10.52 -12.74
N LEU A 39 1.26 9.50 -12.17
CA LEU A 39 2.36 9.69 -11.23
C LEU A 39 3.63 9.00 -11.71
N PHE A 40 3.60 7.67 -11.92
CA PHE A 40 4.82 6.92 -12.20
C PHE A 40 5.42 7.18 -13.59
N SER A 41 4.59 7.49 -14.59
CA SER A 41 5.03 7.95 -15.91
C SER A 41 5.94 9.18 -15.82
N PHE A 42 5.51 10.22 -15.09
CA PHE A 42 6.27 11.46 -14.94
C PHE A 42 7.49 11.31 -14.04
N ILE A 43 7.44 10.44 -13.03
CA ILE A 43 8.63 10.05 -12.27
C ILE A 43 9.66 9.39 -13.20
N SER A 44 9.22 8.46 -14.05
CA SER A 44 10.08 7.77 -15.02
C SER A 44 10.69 8.74 -16.03
N LEU A 45 9.91 9.67 -16.57
CA LEU A 45 10.40 10.73 -17.46
C LEU A 45 11.45 11.59 -16.76
N ASN A 46 11.21 12.00 -15.52
CA ASN A 46 12.17 12.78 -14.76
C ASN A 46 13.46 12.00 -14.45
N TRP A 47 13.38 10.67 -14.32
CA TRP A 47 14.53 9.80 -14.09
C TRP A 47 15.33 9.49 -15.35
N ALA A 48 14.74 9.66 -16.53
CA ALA A 48 15.38 9.31 -17.81
C ALA A 48 16.76 9.98 -17.95
N GLY A 49 17.77 9.18 -18.27
CA GLY A 49 19.16 9.65 -18.40
C GLY A 49 19.87 10.03 -17.10
N LYS A 50 19.25 9.86 -15.92
CA LYS A 50 19.85 10.22 -14.64
C LYS A 50 20.37 9.00 -13.89
N PRO A 51 21.64 8.99 -13.43
CA PRO A 51 22.17 7.86 -12.68
C PRO A 51 21.56 7.78 -11.26
N LEU A 52 20.89 6.67 -10.95
CA LEU A 52 20.21 6.42 -9.66
C LEU A 52 21.14 5.74 -8.64
N ARG A 53 22.24 6.40 -8.28
CA ARG A 53 23.34 5.79 -7.50
C ARG A 53 23.16 5.83 -5.98
N SER A 54 22.13 6.49 -5.46
CA SER A 54 21.85 6.52 -4.02
C SER A 54 20.37 6.77 -3.72
N LEU A 55 19.89 6.27 -2.58
CA LEU A 55 18.50 6.48 -2.15
C LEU A 55 18.17 7.97 -1.97
N LYS A 56 19.12 8.75 -1.45
CA LYS A 56 18.99 10.21 -1.33
C LYS A 56 18.76 10.85 -2.70
N ARG A 57 19.53 10.44 -3.72
CA ARG A 57 19.39 10.94 -5.09
C ARG A 57 18.06 10.51 -5.71
N MET A 58 17.69 9.24 -5.59
CA MET A 58 16.39 8.73 -6.06
C MET A 58 15.23 9.50 -5.45
N ALA A 59 15.21 9.67 -4.12
CA ALA A 59 14.15 10.40 -3.42
C ALA A 59 14.11 11.89 -3.81
N ALA A 60 15.26 12.53 -4.01
CA ALA A 60 15.33 13.90 -4.49
C ALA A 60 14.77 14.04 -5.90
N LEU A 61 15.06 13.09 -6.80
CA LEU A 61 14.49 13.08 -8.14
C LEU A 61 12.99 12.87 -8.10
N ILE A 62 12.46 11.94 -7.29
CA ILE A 62 11.00 11.78 -7.15
C ILE A 62 10.35 13.09 -6.68
N ARG A 63 10.91 13.76 -5.67
CA ARG A 63 10.37 15.05 -5.19
C ARG A 63 10.46 16.17 -6.22
N GLY A 64 11.46 16.11 -7.11
CA GLY A 64 11.63 17.07 -8.19
C GLY A 64 10.69 16.86 -9.38
N THR A 65 9.83 15.83 -9.36
CA THR A 65 8.85 15.61 -10.42
C THR A 65 7.70 16.62 -10.28
N THR A 66 7.53 17.43 -11.32
CA THR A 66 6.43 18.38 -11.49
C THR A 66 5.91 18.37 -12.92
N THR A 67 4.67 18.78 -13.14
CA THR A 67 4.10 18.98 -14.49
C THR A 67 3.53 20.39 -14.63
N GLU A 68 3.35 20.85 -15.87
CA GLU A 68 2.68 22.14 -16.17
C GLU A 68 1.24 22.17 -15.63
N THR A 69 0.60 21.01 -15.56
CA THR A 69 -0.76 20.82 -15.01
C THR A 69 -0.81 20.76 -13.48
N GLY A 70 0.32 20.97 -12.79
CA GLY A 70 0.37 21.15 -11.34
C GLY A 70 0.61 19.89 -10.51
N LEU A 71 1.08 18.78 -11.09
CA LEU A 71 1.51 17.63 -10.30
C LEU A 71 2.67 18.05 -9.39
N THR A 72 2.57 17.76 -8.09
CA THR A 72 3.69 17.88 -7.15
C THR A 72 3.82 16.60 -6.36
N VAL A 73 5.06 16.11 -6.18
CA VAL A 73 5.31 14.80 -5.59
C VAL A 73 6.06 14.92 -4.27
N LYS A 74 5.51 14.30 -3.23
CA LYS A 74 6.21 14.12 -1.94
C LYS A 74 6.79 12.72 -1.88
N ALA A 75 8.05 12.61 -1.47
CA ALA A 75 8.71 11.33 -1.27
C ALA A 75 9.67 11.38 -0.08
N ALA A 76 9.59 10.35 0.75
CA ALA A 76 10.42 10.17 1.94
C ALA A 76 11.05 8.78 1.93
N GLN A 77 12.25 8.67 2.47
CA GLN A 77 12.88 7.38 2.74
C GLN A 77 12.39 6.87 4.09
N LEU A 78 11.70 5.73 4.09
CA LEU A 78 11.33 5.06 5.33
C LEU A 78 12.43 4.07 5.72
N LYS A 79 13.15 4.38 6.82
CA LYS A 79 14.14 3.48 7.40
C LYS A 79 13.43 2.55 8.38
N GLY A 80 13.66 1.25 8.24
CA GLY A 80 13.05 0.24 9.11
C GLY A 80 13.60 -1.13 8.77
N ARG A 81 13.40 -2.08 9.68
CA ARG A 81 13.68 -3.50 9.43
C ARG A 81 12.44 -4.12 8.81
N TYR A 82 12.56 -4.60 7.58
CA TYR A 82 11.49 -5.27 6.86
C TYR A 82 11.84 -6.75 6.69
N PRO A 83 11.50 -7.61 7.67
CA PRO A 83 11.74 -9.03 7.53
C PRO A 83 10.98 -9.56 6.30
N THR A 84 11.71 -10.27 5.45
CA THR A 84 11.14 -10.96 4.29
C THR A 84 10.57 -12.31 4.73
N GLN A 85 9.70 -12.88 3.89
CA GLN A 85 9.17 -14.23 4.09
C GLN A 85 8.48 -14.47 5.44
N VAL A 86 7.90 -13.43 6.04
CA VAL A 86 7.09 -13.57 7.26
C VAL A 86 5.94 -14.54 6.97
N LYS A 87 6.02 -15.72 7.58
CA LYS A 87 4.97 -16.74 7.54
C LYS A 87 3.85 -16.30 8.47
N LEU A 88 2.63 -16.57 8.04
CA LEU A 88 1.44 -16.39 8.85
C LEU A 88 0.76 -17.73 8.99
N SER A 89 0.42 -18.11 10.23
CA SER A 89 -0.29 -19.36 10.48
C SER A 89 -1.73 -19.29 9.95
N ASP A 90 -2.38 -20.44 9.87
CA ASP A 90 -3.77 -20.51 9.42
C ASP A 90 -4.71 -19.94 10.48
N GLU A 91 -4.41 -20.13 11.77
CA GLU A 91 -5.12 -19.54 12.91
C GLU A 91 -5.01 -18.00 12.88
N GLU A 92 -3.81 -17.47 12.63
CA GLU A 92 -3.60 -16.03 12.51
C GLU A 92 -4.36 -15.42 11.33
N MET A 93 -4.50 -16.15 10.21
CA MET A 93 -5.34 -15.70 9.10
C MET A 93 -6.83 -15.73 9.43
N ALA A 94 -7.28 -16.75 10.17
CA ALA A 94 -8.68 -16.87 10.57
C ALA A 94 -9.11 -15.75 11.54
N MET A 95 -8.17 -15.18 12.30
CA MET A 95 -8.41 -14.04 13.19
C MET A 95 -8.55 -12.68 12.47
N ILE A 96 -8.42 -12.62 11.14
CA ILE A 96 -8.62 -11.38 10.38
C ILE A 96 -10.13 -11.14 10.26
N ASN A 97 -10.59 -9.97 10.71
CA ASN A 97 -12.00 -9.63 10.70
C ASN A 97 -12.37 -8.99 9.36
N LEU A 98 -12.72 -9.83 8.38
CA LEU A 98 -13.09 -9.39 7.04
C LEU A 98 -14.46 -9.90 6.60
N THR A 99 -15.16 -9.10 5.79
CA THR A 99 -16.37 -9.50 5.08
C THR A 99 -16.17 -9.33 3.58
N HIS A 100 -16.56 -10.34 2.80
CA HIS A 100 -16.47 -10.28 1.35
C HIS A 100 -17.60 -9.43 0.75
N ARG A 101 -17.27 -8.65 -0.29
CA ARG A 101 -18.24 -7.79 -0.97
C ARG A 101 -19.09 -8.57 -1.97
N LYS A 102 -20.29 -8.06 -2.28
CA LYS A 102 -21.19 -8.64 -3.29
C LYS A 102 -20.60 -8.65 -4.70
N ILE A 103 -19.86 -7.60 -5.07
CA ILE A 103 -19.23 -7.47 -6.40
C ILE A 103 -17.78 -7.92 -6.31
N CYS A 104 -17.44 -8.94 -7.10
CA CYS A 104 -16.13 -9.61 -7.09
C CYS A 104 -15.71 -10.07 -5.67
N PRO A 105 -16.51 -10.91 -4.99
CA PRO A 105 -16.25 -11.33 -3.60
C PRO A 105 -14.88 -11.97 -3.40
N GLN A 106 -14.38 -12.71 -4.39
CA GLN A 106 -13.05 -13.33 -4.38
C GLN A 106 -11.90 -12.33 -4.22
N TRP A 107 -12.12 -11.07 -4.61
CA TRP A 107 -11.11 -10.03 -4.62
C TRP A 107 -11.40 -8.96 -3.59
N ASN A 108 -12.64 -8.50 -3.52
CA ASN A 108 -13.00 -7.31 -2.75
C ASN A 108 -13.60 -7.68 -1.39
N TYR A 109 -13.11 -7.03 -0.35
CA TYR A 109 -13.55 -7.26 1.03
C TYR A 109 -13.39 -5.99 1.85
N THR A 110 -14.13 -5.93 2.96
CA THR A 110 -14.01 -4.89 3.98
C THR A 110 -13.36 -5.52 5.20
N LEU A 111 -12.33 -4.86 5.73
CA LEU A 111 -11.77 -5.16 7.05
C LEU A 111 -12.49 -4.31 8.08
N HIS A 112 -12.91 -4.94 9.18
CA HIS A 112 -13.60 -4.29 10.28
C HIS A 112 -12.69 -4.23 11.50
N PRO A 113 -12.73 -3.15 12.30
CA PRO A 113 -12.05 -3.09 13.58
C PRO A 113 -12.39 -4.30 14.43
N ARG A 114 -11.38 -4.94 15.01
CA ARG A 114 -11.61 -5.96 16.01
C ARG A 114 -11.83 -5.27 17.35
N THR A 115 -12.90 -5.65 18.03
CA THR A 115 -13.16 -5.25 19.41
C THR A 115 -12.18 -6.01 20.32
N GLN A 116 -10.91 -5.67 20.26
CA GLN A 116 -9.93 -6.08 21.24
C GLN A 116 -9.48 -4.83 21.98
N ILE A 117 -10.11 -4.72 23.16
CA ILE A 117 -9.75 -3.92 24.33
C ILE A 117 -8.28 -3.51 24.24
N LEU A 118 -8.03 -2.20 24.24
CA LEU A 118 -6.74 -1.59 24.53
C LEU A 118 -6.35 -1.93 25.99
N GLU A 119 -6.06 -3.19 26.27
CA GLU A 119 -5.44 -3.61 27.52
C GLU A 119 -4.00 -4.06 27.24
N LYS A 120 -3.09 -3.23 27.76
CA LYS A 120 -1.68 -3.50 28.08
C LYS A 120 -0.71 -3.64 26.90
N ALA A 121 -0.01 -2.53 26.62
CA ALA A 121 1.39 -2.36 27.05
C ALA A 121 1.75 -0.86 27.02
#